data_AF-A0A258GPJ7-F1
#
_entry.id   AF-A0A258GPJ7-F1
#
_cell.length_a   1.000
_cell.length_b   1.000
_cell.length_c   1.000
_cell.angle_alpha   90.00
_cell.angle_beta   90.00
_cell.angle_gamma   90.00
#
_symmetry.space_group_name_H-M   'P 1'
#
loop_
_entity.id
_entity.type
_entity.pdbx_description
1 polymer ?
#
loop_
_entity_poly.entity_id
_entity_poly.type
_entity_poly.pdbx_seq_one_letter_code
_entity_poly.pdbx_strand_id
1 'polypeptide(L)'
;MAKEFLMSLAERIPEMTEKELENLQANAERIIKSGAAKQKEEATSLLPLIAEALIERKKTKLADAAEKKVTRQKEMAEGRARRAASKKAEAEAAAAGGDD
;
A
#
# COMPACT_ATOMS: atom_id res chain seq x y z
N MET A 1 -3.09 21.90 -26.39
CA MET A 1 -2.92 22.13 -24.94
C MET A 1 -3.85 21.32 -24.06
N ALA A 2 -5.15 21.62 -23.93
CA ALA A 2 -5.96 20.94 -22.90
C ALA A 2 -6.11 19.41 -23.10
N LYS A 3 -6.18 18.97 -24.37
CA LYS A 3 -6.19 17.55 -24.74
C LYS A 3 -4.87 16.81 -24.50
N GLU A 4 -3.73 17.48 -24.59
CA GLU A 4 -2.40 16.89 -24.29
C GLU A 4 -2.23 16.65 -22.79
N PHE A 5 -2.75 17.58 -21.97
CA PHE A 5 -2.75 17.41 -20.53
C PHE A 5 -3.54 16.18 -20.10
N LEU A 6 -4.75 16.00 -20.67
CA LEU A 6 -5.59 14.83 -20.45
C LEU A 6 -4.87 13.51 -20.76
N MET A 7 -4.21 13.41 -21.92
CA MET A 7 -3.42 12.23 -22.29
C MET A 7 -2.28 11.99 -21.31
N SER A 8 -1.51 13.03 -20.98
CA SER A 8 -0.41 12.91 -20.01
C SER A 8 -0.85 12.49 -18.61
N LEU A 9 -2.06 12.87 -18.20
CA LEU A 9 -2.60 12.53 -16.89
C LEU A 9 -3.17 11.12 -16.89
N ALA A 10 -3.87 10.72 -17.94
CA ALA A 10 -4.36 9.36 -18.13
C ALA A 10 -3.19 8.34 -18.13
N GLU A 11 -2.07 8.67 -18.76
CA GLU A 11 -0.85 7.85 -18.77
C GLU A 11 -0.22 7.72 -17.38
N ARG A 12 -0.35 8.74 -16.53
CA ARG A 12 0.27 8.78 -15.20
C ARG A 12 -0.60 8.20 -14.10
N ILE A 13 -1.93 8.18 -14.28
CA ILE A 13 -2.90 7.65 -13.30
C ILE A 13 -2.53 6.24 -12.78
N PRO A 14 -2.15 5.27 -13.62
CA PRO A 14 -1.79 3.92 -13.15
C PRO A 14 -0.59 3.89 -12.19
N GLU A 15 0.32 4.86 -12.29
CA GLU A 15 1.54 4.93 -11.49
C GLU A 15 1.34 5.67 -10.15
N MET A 16 0.23 6.40 -10.01
CA MET A 16 -0.05 7.22 -8.83
C MET A 16 -0.31 6.36 -7.59
N THR A 17 0.02 6.92 -6.43
CA THR A 17 -0.31 6.33 -5.13
C THR A 17 -1.80 6.52 -4.82
N GLU A 18 -2.33 5.70 -3.90
CA GLU A 18 -3.73 5.80 -3.44
C GLU A 18 -4.10 7.22 -2.99
N LYS A 19 -3.23 7.88 -2.21
CA LYS A 19 -3.44 9.26 -1.75
C LYS A 19 -3.44 10.26 -2.89
N GLU A 20 -2.56 10.10 -3.88
CA GLU A 20 -2.51 10.98 -5.04
C GLU A 20 -3.77 10.82 -5.90
N LEU A 21 -4.25 9.59 -6.08
CA LEU A 21 -5.51 9.30 -6.78
C LEU A 21 -6.74 9.87 -6.06
N GLU A 22 -6.82 9.76 -4.73
CA GLU A 22 -7.89 10.37 -3.93
C GLU A 22 -7.90 11.89 -4.06
N ASN A 23 -6.72 12.53 -4.00
CA ASN A 23 -6.59 13.97 -4.22
C ASN A 23 -7.00 14.37 -5.64
N LEU A 24 -6.59 13.59 -6.64
CA LEU A 24 -6.94 13.83 -8.04
C LEU A 24 -8.45 13.72 -8.26
N GLN A 25 -9.09 12.71 -7.67
CA GLN A 25 -10.55 12.52 -7.69
C GLN A 25 -11.26 13.74 -7.07
N ALA A 26 -10.88 14.14 -5.86
CA ALA A 26 -11.50 15.28 -5.18
C ALA A 26 -11.35 16.59 -5.98
N ASN A 27 -10.18 16.79 -6.61
CA ASN A 27 -9.95 17.93 -7.49
C ASN A 27 -10.82 17.88 -8.75
N ALA A 28 -10.93 16.73 -9.40
CA ALA A 28 -11.80 16.54 -10.56
C ALA A 28 -13.27 16.83 -10.21
N GLU A 29 -13.76 16.29 -9.08
CA GLU A 29 -15.12 16.57 -8.59
C GLU A 29 -15.36 18.05 -8.31
N ARG A 30 -14.37 18.75 -7.73
CA ARG A 30 -14.46 20.20 -7.53
C ARG A 30 -14.52 20.97 -8.85
N ILE A 31 -13.70 20.59 -9.83
CA ILE A 31 -13.69 21.21 -11.16
C ILE A 31 -15.03 21.00 -11.87
N ILE A 32 -15.65 19.83 -11.78
CA ILE A 32 -16.98 19.59 -12.35
C ILE A 32 -18.02 20.56 -11.77
N LYS A 33 -17.94 20.84 -10.47
CA LYS A 33 -18.86 21.76 -9.77
C LYS A 33 -18.64 23.21 -10.20
N SER A 34 -17.41 23.72 -10.15
CA SER A 34 -17.14 25.16 -10.27
C SER A 34 -16.23 25.59 -11.43
N GLY A 35 -15.69 24.67 -12.22
CA GLY A 35 -14.74 24.94 -13.30
C GLY A 35 -15.38 25.47 -14.58
N ALA A 36 -14.55 25.88 -15.54
CA ALA A 36 -15.00 26.27 -16.89
C ALA A 36 -15.49 25.04 -17.68
N ALA A 37 -16.36 25.24 -18.67
CA ALA A 37 -16.99 24.14 -19.43
C ALA A 37 -15.99 23.08 -19.94
N LYS A 38 -14.88 23.52 -20.53
CA LYS A 38 -13.80 22.60 -20.99
C LYS A 38 -13.17 21.80 -19.86
N GLN A 39 -12.90 22.44 -18.72
CA GLN A 39 -12.33 21.76 -17.55
C GLN A 39 -13.32 20.75 -16.96
N LYS A 40 -14.62 21.04 -17.00
CA LYS A 40 -15.67 20.11 -16.55
C LYS A 40 -15.71 18.86 -17.42
N GLU A 41 -15.67 19.01 -18.74
CA GLU A 41 -15.62 17.87 -19.69
C GLU A 41 -14.39 17.00 -19.46
N GLU A 42 -13.23 17.62 -19.27
CA GLU A 42 -11.97 16.92 -19.01
C GLU A 42 -11.99 16.18 -17.67
N ALA A 43 -12.42 16.85 -16.60
CA ALA A 43 -12.55 16.25 -15.28
C ALA A 43 -13.56 15.09 -15.28
N THR A 44 -14.67 15.23 -16.01
CA THR A 44 -15.66 14.16 -16.17
C THR A 44 -15.06 12.95 -16.90
N SER A 45 -14.20 13.19 -17.89
CA SER A 45 -13.49 12.13 -18.63
C SER A 45 -12.45 11.40 -17.78
N LEU A 46 -11.84 12.07 -16.79
CA LEU A 46 -10.83 11.49 -15.90
C LEU A 46 -11.41 10.66 -14.75
N LEU A 47 -12.59 11.00 -14.24
CA LEU A 47 -13.21 10.29 -13.11
C LEU A 47 -13.26 8.76 -13.24
N PRO A 48 -13.70 8.17 -14.37
CA PRO A 48 -13.72 6.71 -14.49
C PRO A 48 -12.32 6.10 -14.42
N LEU A 49 -11.31 6.73 -15.03
CA LEU A 49 -9.91 6.24 -15.00
C LEU A 49 -9.33 6.27 -13.58
N ILE A 50 -9.61 7.35 -12.83
CA ILE A 50 -9.16 7.48 -11.44
C ILE A 50 -9.83 6.41 -10.56
N ALA A 51 -11.13 6.16 -10.77
CA ALA A 51 -11.88 5.17 -10.01
C ALA A 51 -11.36 3.75 -10.25
N GLU A 52 -11.06 3.39 -11.50
CA GLU A 52 -10.46 2.10 -11.86
C GLU A 52 -9.09 1.92 -11.19
N ALA A 53 -8.21 2.94 -11.29
CA ALA A 53 -6.88 2.88 -10.66
C ALA A 53 -6.95 2.77 -9.12
N LEU A 54 -7.91 3.41 -8.46
CA LEU A 54 -8.14 3.26 -7.02
C LEU A 54 -8.54 1.83 -6.64
N ILE A 55 -9.40 1.19 -7.45
CA ILE A 55 -9.81 -0.20 -7.24
C ILE A 55 -8.60 -1.12 -7.39
N GLU A 56 -7.80 -0.94 -8.44
CA GLU A 56 -6.58 -1.72 -8.66
C GLU A 56 -5.58 -1.55 -7.52
N ARG A 57 -5.34 -0.32 -7.08
CA ARG A 57 -4.44 -0.07 -5.95
C ARG A 57 -4.89 -0.71 -4.65
N LYS A 58 -6.20 -0.68 -4.36
CA LYS A 58 -6.75 -1.35 -3.18
C LYS A 58 -6.56 -2.87 -3.25
N LYS A 59 -6.72 -3.48 -4.44
CA LYS A 59 -6.44 -4.91 -4.65
C LYS A 59 -4.97 -5.24 -4.39
N THR A 60 -4.04 -4.47 -4.95
CA THR A 60 -2.59 -4.67 -4.74
C THR A 60 -2.21 -4.52 -3.27
N LYS A 61 -2.71 -3.48 -2.59
CA LYS A 61 -2.42 -3.23 -1.17
C LYS A 61 -2.86 -4.39 -0.27
N LEU A 62 -4.00 -5.01 -0.57
CA LEU A 62 -4.48 -6.18 0.17
C LEU A 62 -3.58 -7.40 -0.07
N ALA A 63 -3.10 -7.60 -1.30
CA ALA A 63 -2.13 -8.65 -1.62
C ALA A 63 -0.79 -8.44 -0.88
N ASP A 64 -0.22 -7.23 -0.96
CA ASP A 64 1.03 -6.88 -0.28
C ASP A 64 0.93 -7.04 1.25
N ALA A 65 -0.23 -6.67 1.82
CA ALA A 65 -0.47 -6.82 3.25
C ALA A 65 -0.57 -8.29 3.67
N ALA A 66 -1.11 -9.16 2.82
CA ALA A 66 -1.17 -10.60 3.08
C ALA A 66 0.24 -11.21 3.09
N GLU A 67 1.09 -10.86 2.12
CA GLU A 67 2.47 -11.32 2.07
C GLU A 67 3.28 -10.88 3.30
N LYS A 68 3.18 -9.60 3.67
CA LYS A 68 3.85 -9.06 4.87
C LYS A 68 3.41 -9.73 6.17
N LYS A 69 2.16 -10.21 6.25
CA LYS A 69 1.70 -10.96 7.42
C LYS A 69 2.36 -12.33 7.50
N VAL A 70 2.49 -13.03 6.37
CA VAL A 70 3.14 -14.35 6.32
C VAL A 70 4.61 -14.25 6.69
N THR A 71 5.34 -13.27 6.15
CA THR A 71 6.75 -13.06 6.50
C THR A 71 6.93 -12.74 7.97
N ARG A 72 6.13 -11.81 8.51
CA ARG A 72 6.18 -11.46 9.94
C ARG A 72 5.84 -12.64 10.85
N GLN A 73 4.91 -13.51 10.47
CA GLN A 73 4.59 -14.72 11.24
C GLN A 73 5.79 -15.69 11.28
N LYS A 74 6.49 -15.89 10.16
CA LYS A 74 7.70 -16.73 10.11
C LYS A 74 8.81 -16.16 10.98
N GLU A 75 9.11 -14.87 10.86
CA GLU A 75 10.13 -14.20 11.68
C GLU A 75 9.83 -14.30 13.18
N MET A 76 8.56 -14.12 13.57
CA MET A 76 8.14 -14.27 14.96
C MET A 76 8.25 -15.71 15.46
N ALA A 77 7.96 -16.70 14.62
CA ALA A 77 8.12 -18.12 14.97
C ALA A 77 9.60 -18.49 15.16
N GLU A 78 10.47 -18.05 14.25
CA GLU A 78 11.92 -18.24 14.35
C GLU A 78 12.50 -17.54 15.59
N GLY A 79 12.07 -16.31 15.88
CA GLY A 79 12.50 -15.59 17.07
C GLY A 79 12.10 -16.30 18.37
N ARG A 80 10.89 -16.89 18.42
CA ARG A 80 10.46 -17.72 19.56
C ARG A 80 11.28 -19.00 19.69
N ALA A 81 11.57 -19.68 18.58
CA ALA A 81 12.39 -20.89 18.58
C ALA A 81 13.82 -20.62 19.09
N ARG A 82 14.45 -19.51 18.64
CA ARG A 82 15.77 -19.10 19.13
C ARG A 82 15.77 -18.81 20.62
N ARG A 83 14.77 -18.06 21.12
CA ARG A 83 14.65 -17.77 22.56
C ARG A 83 14.45 -19.03 23.39
N ALA A 84 13.65 -19.98 22.92
CA ALA A 84 13.45 -21.25 23.59
C ALA A 84 14.74 -22.08 23.64
N ALA A 85 15.50 -22.13 22.54
CA ALA A 85 16.80 -22.81 22.48
C ALA A 85 17.83 -22.17 23.42
N SER A 86 17.93 -20.83 23.45
CA SER A 86 18.83 -20.13 24.37
C SER A 86 18.46 -20.39 25.84
N LYS A 87 17.17 -20.35 26.19
CA LYS A 87 16.71 -20.61 27.56
C LYS A 87 16.97 -22.06 28.00
N LYS A 88 16.86 -23.02 27.08
CA LYS A 88 17.20 -24.43 27.34
C LYS A 88 18.71 -24.59 27.58
N ALA A 89 19.54 -23.97 26.75
CA ALA A 89 20.99 -24.01 26.91
C ALA A 89 21.46 -23.36 28.23
N GLU A 90 20.83 -22.25 28.63
CA GLU A 90 21.12 -21.58 29.91
C GLU A 90 20.70 -22.42 31.12
N ALA A 91 19.55 -23.11 31.03
CA ALA A 91 19.10 -24.04 32.07
C ALA A 91 19.99 -25.30 32.20
N GLU A 92 20.45 -25.85 31.07
CA GLU A 92 21.41 -26.98 31.07
C GLU A 92 22.78 -26.56 31.61
N ALA A 93 23.26 -25.34 31.31
CA ALA A 93 24.51 -24.83 31.88
C ALA A 93 24.41 -24.58 33.39
N ALA A 94 23.28 -24.06 33.88
CA ALA A 94 23.05 -23.86 35.31
C ALA A 94 22.93 -25.18 36.10
N ALA A 95 22.38 -26.23 35.47
CA ALA A 95 22.28 -27.56 36.09
C ALA A 95 23.62 -28.31 36.14
N ALA A 96 24.55 -28.01 35.23
CA ALA A 96 25.86 -28.65 35.17
C ALA A 96 26.92 -28.03 36.11
N GLY A 97 26.67 -26.85 36.68
CA GLY A 97 27.61 -26.12 37.54
C GLY A 97 27.37 -26.27 39.04
N GLY A 98 26.55 -27.23 39.48
CA GLY A 98 26.11 -27.39 40.88
C GLY A 98 26.76 -28.51 41.70
N ASP A 99 27.71 -29.25 41.13
CA ASP A 99 28.45 -30.32 41.83
C ASP A 99 29.94 -29.94 41.93
N ASP A 100 30.33 -29.18 42.96
CA ASP A 100 31.69 -29.13 43.53
C ASP A 100 31.63 -28.72 45.02
#